data_AF-A0A7S2NEZ0-F1
#
_entry.id   AF-A0A7S2NEZ0-F1
#
_cell.length_a   1.000
_cell.length_b   1.000
_cell.length_c   1.000
_cell.angle_alpha   90.00
_cell.angle_beta   90.00
_cell.angle_gamma   90.00
#
_symmetry.space_group_name_H-M   'P 1'
#
loop_
_entity.id
_entity.type
_entity.pdbx_description
1 polymer ?
#
loop_
_entity_poly.entity_id
_entity_poly.type
_entity_poly.pdbx_seq_one_letter_code
_entity_poly.pdbx_strand_id
1 'polypeptide(L)'
;MAVRDAQQDAFLVAAETLRAQVSLPQDLRASASRTRASVLFQRAAALFGGLQLSQEAPWPGEAFETAAAAATAACEAYADAVAESADPALCKLVAPHCPEWQQAVDAARAAQTEVLKLRAELRFRQVRWHSCHAEHARAIGQAAQRGAHSEAVRQSAEALERAGLPATVSEQELWATCIRATERLIEECGGVDDPAVAALRERARSLHVLFMKDMAVACAMTHQLEDAVDHMLRALRAWADG
;
A
#
# COMPACT_ATOMS: atom_id res chain seq x y z
N MET A 1 -20.73 -2.47 -16.91
CA MET A 1 -20.10 -2.00 -15.66
C MET A 1 -21.11 -1.27 -14.79
N ALA A 2 -21.78 -0.21 -15.26
CA ALA A 2 -22.75 0.58 -14.48
C ALA A 2 -23.80 -0.19 -13.63
N VAL A 3 -24.34 -1.31 -14.12
CA VAL A 3 -25.34 -2.11 -13.35
C VAL A 3 -24.71 -2.85 -12.16
N ARG A 4 -23.47 -3.33 -12.29
CA ARG A 4 -22.75 -4.05 -11.23
C ARG A 4 -22.27 -3.07 -10.15
N ASP A 5 -21.90 -1.86 -10.56
CA ASP A 5 -21.46 -0.80 -9.66
C ASP A 5 -22.64 -0.29 -8.81
N ALA A 6 -23.81 -0.08 -9.44
CA ALA A 6 -25.05 0.30 -8.76
C ALA A 6 -25.55 -0.78 -7.77
N GLN A 7 -25.33 -2.07 -8.09
CA GLN A 7 -25.63 -3.16 -7.16
C GLN A 7 -24.73 -3.12 -5.93
N GLN A 8 -23.43 -2.90 -6.11
CA GLN A 8 -22.50 -2.79 -4.98
C GLN A 8 -22.82 -1.59 -4.07
N ASP A 9 -23.23 -0.45 -4.63
CA ASP A 9 -23.66 0.71 -3.83
C ASP A 9 -24.90 0.38 -3.02
N ALA A 10 -25.90 -0.25 -3.64
CA ALA A 10 -27.10 -0.68 -2.94
C ALA A 10 -26.81 -1.66 -1.80
N PHE A 11 -25.87 -2.60 -2.00
CA PHE A 11 -25.43 -3.53 -0.96
C PHE A 11 -24.72 -2.84 0.21
N LEU A 12 -23.86 -1.85 -0.07
CA LEU A 12 -23.21 -1.07 0.99
C LEU A 12 -24.22 -0.28 1.81
N VAL A 13 -25.14 0.43 1.15
CA VAL A 13 -26.20 1.19 1.83
C VAL A 13 -27.06 0.26 2.68
N ALA A 14 -27.45 -0.90 2.16
CA ALA A 14 -28.23 -1.88 2.91
C ALA A 14 -27.46 -2.41 4.13
N ALA A 15 -26.18 -2.77 3.95
CA ALA A 15 -25.34 -3.28 5.03
C ALA A 15 -25.09 -2.24 6.13
N GLU A 16 -24.86 -0.97 5.76
CA GLU A 16 -24.69 0.14 6.70
C GLU A 16 -25.99 0.45 7.44
N THR A 17 -27.11 0.46 6.72
CA THR A 17 -28.44 0.67 7.31
C THR A 17 -28.77 -0.43 8.33
N LEU A 18 -28.48 -1.70 8.00
CA LEU A 18 -28.67 -2.81 8.93
C LEU A 18 -27.72 -2.72 10.14
N ARG A 19 -26.42 -2.43 9.92
CA ARG A 19 -25.45 -2.30 11.03
C ARG A 19 -25.83 -1.18 12.00
N ALA A 20 -26.41 -0.08 11.50
CA ALA A 20 -26.83 1.07 12.31
C ALA A 20 -28.10 0.83 13.15
N GLN A 21 -28.88 -0.21 12.87
CA GLN A 21 -30.10 -0.51 13.63
C GLN A 21 -29.76 -1.15 14.98
N VAL A 22 -29.79 -0.34 16.05
CA VAL A 22 -29.52 -0.77 17.43
C VAL A 22 -30.50 -1.84 17.92
N SER A 23 -31.72 -1.88 17.36
CA SER A 23 -32.74 -2.88 17.67
C SER A 23 -32.42 -4.27 17.12
N LEU A 24 -31.44 -4.41 16.23
CA LEU A 24 -31.08 -5.71 15.66
C LEU A 24 -30.16 -6.52 16.59
N PRO A 25 -30.37 -7.84 16.66
CA PRO A 25 -29.43 -8.78 17.25
C PRO A 25 -27.99 -8.56 16.79
N GLN A 26 -27.04 -8.74 17.70
CA GLN A 26 -25.62 -8.45 17.47
C GLN A 26 -25.00 -9.36 16.39
N ASP A 27 -25.49 -10.58 16.24
CA ASP A 27 -25.09 -11.53 15.19
C ASP A 27 -25.48 -11.04 13.79
N LEU A 28 -26.68 -10.45 13.64
CA LEU A 28 -27.10 -9.84 12.38
C LEU A 28 -26.28 -8.59 12.05
N ARG A 29 -25.95 -7.76 13.05
CA ARG A 29 -25.07 -6.60 12.86
C ARG A 29 -23.65 -7.01 12.45
N ALA A 30 -23.07 -8.01 13.10
CA ALA A 30 -21.78 -8.56 12.72
C ALA A 30 -21.80 -9.17 11.29
N SER A 31 -22.91 -9.81 10.90
CA SER A 31 -23.10 -10.32 9.53
C SER A 31 -23.21 -9.20 8.48
N ALA A 32 -23.90 -8.10 8.81
CA ALA A 32 -23.93 -6.91 7.97
C ALA A 32 -22.54 -6.27 7.84
N SER A 33 -21.76 -6.24 8.93
CA SER A 33 -20.39 -5.74 8.95
C SER A 33 -19.47 -6.54 8.02
N ARG A 34 -19.52 -7.88 8.08
CA ARG A 34 -18.78 -8.75 7.15
C ARG A 34 -19.18 -8.53 5.69
N THR A 35 -20.48 -8.35 5.42
CA THR A 35 -21.00 -8.04 4.08
C THR A 35 -20.44 -6.71 3.56
N ARG A 36 -20.49 -5.65 4.39
CA ARG A 36 -19.91 -4.34 4.06
C ARG A 36 -18.42 -4.45 3.72
N ALA A 37 -17.65 -5.12 4.58
CA ALA A 37 -16.21 -5.33 4.37
C ALA A 37 -15.92 -6.08 3.06
N SER A 38 -16.70 -7.13 2.76
CA SER A 38 -16.56 -7.89 1.52
C SER A 38 -16.84 -7.05 0.27
N VAL A 39 -17.86 -6.19 0.28
CA VAL A 39 -18.17 -5.33 -0.87
C VAL A 39 -17.08 -4.26 -1.07
N LEU A 40 -16.58 -3.67 0.02
CA LEU A 40 -15.46 -2.73 -0.03
C LEU A 40 -14.19 -3.38 -0.58
N PHE A 41 -13.88 -4.62 -0.19
CA PHE A 41 -12.73 -5.32 -0.74
C PHE A 41 -12.88 -5.64 -2.23
N GLN A 42 -14.06 -6.05 -2.68
CA GLN A 42 -14.32 -6.25 -4.12
C GLN A 42 -14.11 -4.95 -4.92
N ARG A 43 -14.51 -3.80 -4.37
CA ARG A 43 -14.25 -2.49 -4.98
C ARG A 43 -12.78 -2.15 -5.03
N ALA A 44 -12.07 -2.32 -3.91
CA ALA A 44 -10.63 -2.10 -3.84
C ALA A 44 -9.87 -2.99 -4.83
N ALA A 45 -10.24 -4.28 -4.93
CA ALA A 45 -9.66 -5.22 -5.87
C ALA A 45 -9.96 -4.84 -7.34
N ALA A 46 -11.16 -4.36 -7.65
CA ALA A 46 -11.52 -3.90 -8.98
C ALA A 46 -10.73 -2.64 -9.38
N LEU A 47 -10.62 -1.66 -8.47
CA LEU A 47 -9.81 -0.46 -8.67
C LEU A 47 -8.34 -0.83 -8.89
N PHE A 48 -7.80 -1.71 -8.04
CA PHE A 48 -6.44 -2.23 -8.19
C PHE A 48 -6.23 -2.95 -9.52
N GLY A 49 -7.15 -3.82 -9.94
CA GLY A 49 -7.08 -4.52 -11.21
C GLY A 49 -7.18 -3.59 -12.43
N GLY A 50 -7.83 -2.43 -12.27
CA GLY A 50 -7.89 -1.36 -13.28
C GLY A 50 -6.63 -0.50 -13.35
N LEU A 51 -5.73 -0.56 -12.37
CA LEU A 51 -4.47 0.19 -12.40
C LEU A 51 -3.51 -0.43 -13.42
N GLN A 52 -3.37 0.23 -14.57
CA GLN A 52 -2.35 -0.09 -15.57
C GLN A 52 -0.99 0.51 -15.15
N LEU A 53 -0.37 -0.11 -14.15
CA LEU A 53 0.94 0.28 -13.66
C LEU A 53 2.05 -0.38 -14.51
N SER A 54 2.59 0.39 -15.45
CA SER A 54 3.82 0.05 -16.18
C SER A 54 4.96 0.96 -15.73
N GLN A 55 6.19 0.46 -15.77
CA GLN A 55 7.39 1.29 -15.50
C GLN A 55 7.56 2.39 -16.53
N GLU A 56 7.09 2.18 -17.76
CA GLU A 56 7.25 3.12 -18.87
C GLU A 56 6.06 4.06 -19.05
N ALA A 57 4.99 3.88 -18.28
CA ALA A 57 3.80 4.72 -18.35
C ALA A 57 3.83 5.80 -17.26
N PRO A 58 3.14 6.92 -17.48
CA PRO A 58 2.95 7.93 -16.45
C PRO A 58 2.33 7.37 -15.18
N TRP A 59 2.77 7.90 -14.04
CA TRP A 59 2.20 7.53 -12.74
C TRP A 59 0.70 7.88 -12.72
N PRO A 60 -0.20 6.93 -12.37
CA PRO A 60 -1.64 7.14 -12.48
C PRO A 60 -2.25 8.01 -11.36
N GLY A 61 -1.42 8.75 -10.60
CA GLY A 61 -1.81 9.82 -9.68
C GLY A 61 -3.09 9.57 -8.88
N GLU A 62 -4.17 10.23 -9.28
CA GLU A 62 -5.49 10.16 -8.63
C GLU A 62 -6.09 8.75 -8.60
N ALA A 63 -5.92 7.96 -9.67
CA ALA A 63 -6.44 6.59 -9.71
C ALA A 63 -5.71 5.70 -8.69
N PHE A 64 -4.41 5.91 -8.48
CA PHE A 64 -3.66 5.22 -7.44
C PHE A 64 -4.14 5.61 -6.04
N GLU A 65 -4.29 6.91 -5.76
CA GLU A 65 -4.76 7.38 -4.45
C GLU A 65 -6.19 6.88 -4.15
N THR A 66 -7.05 6.82 -5.16
CA THR A 66 -8.40 6.24 -5.06
C THR A 66 -8.35 4.76 -4.70
N ALA A 67 -7.50 3.97 -5.37
CA ALA A 67 -7.33 2.54 -5.07
C ALA A 67 -6.72 2.32 -3.68
N ALA A 68 -5.74 3.14 -3.28
CA ALA A 68 -5.12 3.09 -1.95
C ALA A 68 -6.12 3.43 -0.84
N ALA A 69 -6.93 4.48 -1.01
CA ALA A 69 -7.99 4.83 -0.08
C ALA A 69 -9.04 3.72 0.04
N ALA A 70 -9.46 3.12 -1.07
CA ALA A 70 -10.39 2.00 -1.07
C ALA A 70 -9.83 0.76 -0.35
N ALA A 71 -8.55 0.43 -0.56
CA ALA A 71 -7.88 -0.67 0.13
C ALA A 71 -7.78 -0.41 1.65
N THR A 72 -7.49 0.83 2.06
CA THR A 72 -7.49 1.23 3.47
C THR A 72 -8.87 1.10 4.10
N ALA A 73 -9.91 1.64 3.46
CA ALA A 73 -11.29 1.52 3.95
C ALA A 73 -11.74 0.06 4.07
N ALA A 74 -11.34 -0.81 3.14
CA ALA A 74 -11.60 -2.24 3.22
C ALA A 74 -10.85 -2.92 4.38
N CYS A 75 -9.60 -2.52 4.66
CA CYS A 75 -8.83 -3.02 5.81
C CYS A 75 -9.52 -2.67 7.14
N GLU A 76 -9.92 -1.40 7.29
CA GLU A 76 -10.63 -0.90 8.47
C GLU A 76 -11.97 -1.62 8.66
N ALA A 77 -12.75 -1.79 7.58
CA ALA A 77 -14.02 -2.49 7.63
C ALA A 77 -13.87 -3.97 8.02
N TYR A 78 -12.81 -4.65 7.55
CA TYR A 78 -12.54 -6.03 7.98
C TYR A 78 -12.05 -6.11 9.42
N ALA A 79 -11.24 -5.16 9.90
CA ALA A 79 -10.82 -5.10 11.29
C ALA A 79 -12.04 -4.99 12.23
N ASP A 80 -12.96 -4.07 11.91
CA ASP A 80 -14.25 -3.94 12.59
C ASP A 80 -15.05 -5.24 12.54
N ALA A 81 -15.20 -5.83 11.35
CA ALA A 81 -16.02 -7.01 11.16
C ALA A 81 -15.47 -8.22 11.92
N VAL A 82 -14.14 -8.37 11.99
CA VAL A 82 -13.48 -9.41 12.79
C VAL A 82 -13.68 -9.14 14.28
N ALA A 83 -13.49 -7.89 14.75
CA ALA A 83 -13.69 -7.54 16.15
C ALA A 83 -15.14 -7.80 16.61
N GLU A 84 -16.12 -7.43 15.80
CA GLU A 84 -17.54 -7.67 16.08
C GLU A 84 -17.90 -9.16 16.02
N SER A 85 -17.37 -9.90 15.04
CA SER A 85 -17.74 -11.31 14.84
C SER A 85 -17.03 -12.25 15.83
N ALA A 86 -15.82 -11.90 16.25
CA ALA A 86 -15.02 -12.68 17.20
C ALA A 86 -15.29 -12.30 18.67
N ASP A 87 -16.26 -11.44 18.95
CA ASP A 87 -16.64 -11.06 20.30
C ASP A 87 -16.97 -12.32 21.14
N PRO A 88 -16.29 -12.56 22.28
CA PRO A 88 -16.46 -13.80 23.04
C PRO A 88 -17.88 -14.00 23.59
N ALA A 89 -18.61 -12.92 23.90
CA ALA A 89 -19.98 -13.03 24.40
C ALA A 89 -20.93 -13.41 23.26
N LEU A 90 -20.76 -12.80 22.09
CA LEU A 90 -21.49 -13.15 20.88
C LEU A 90 -21.24 -14.60 20.45
N CYS A 91 -19.98 -15.02 20.40
CA CYS A 91 -19.63 -16.40 20.03
C CYS A 91 -20.28 -17.42 20.97
N LYS A 92 -20.32 -17.17 22.28
CA LYS A 92 -21.00 -18.03 23.25
C LYS A 92 -22.51 -18.08 23.03
N LEU A 93 -23.12 -16.96 22.67
CA LEU A 93 -24.55 -16.85 22.40
C LEU A 93 -24.95 -17.57 21.11
N VAL A 94 -24.13 -17.44 20.05
CA VAL A 94 -24.47 -17.91 18.71
C VAL A 94 -24.08 -19.38 18.49
N ALA A 95 -22.98 -19.86 19.08
CA ALA A 95 -22.45 -21.20 18.85
C ALA A 95 -23.49 -22.35 18.99
N PRO A 96 -24.45 -22.33 19.93
CA PRO A 96 -25.48 -23.37 20.03
C PRO A 96 -26.47 -23.40 18.86
N HIS A 97 -26.60 -22.29 18.12
CA HIS A 97 -27.65 -22.08 17.12
C HIS A 97 -27.11 -21.93 15.68
N CYS A 98 -25.84 -21.55 15.52
CA CYS A 98 -25.16 -21.45 14.23
C CYS A 98 -23.74 -22.04 14.35
N PRO A 99 -23.57 -23.35 14.06
CA PRO A 99 -22.26 -24.01 14.14
C PRO A 99 -21.26 -23.46 13.12
N GLU A 100 -21.72 -22.82 12.05
CA GLU A 100 -20.89 -22.21 11.00
C GLU A 100 -20.27 -20.87 11.45
N TRP A 101 -20.67 -20.31 12.59
CA TRP A 101 -20.22 -18.98 13.03
C TRP A 101 -18.70 -18.86 13.09
N GLN A 102 -18.03 -19.86 13.69
CA GLN A 102 -16.58 -19.86 13.81
C GLN A 102 -15.89 -19.85 12.44
N GLN A 103 -16.42 -20.60 11.47
CA GLN A 103 -15.90 -20.61 10.10
C GLN A 103 -16.07 -19.23 9.44
N ALA A 104 -17.18 -18.52 9.70
CA ALA A 104 -17.39 -17.17 9.21
C ALA A 104 -16.41 -16.15 9.82
N VAL A 105 -16.08 -16.30 11.11
CA VAL A 105 -15.05 -15.49 11.79
C VAL A 105 -13.68 -15.74 11.18
N ASP A 106 -13.30 -17.01 10.99
CA ASP A 106 -12.00 -17.36 10.42
C ASP A 106 -11.88 -16.94 8.95
N ALA A 107 -12.96 -17.05 8.17
CA ALA A 107 -13.03 -16.50 6.81
C ALA A 107 -12.86 -14.98 6.79
N ALA A 108 -13.43 -14.25 7.76
CA ALA A 108 -13.24 -12.80 7.88
C ALA A 108 -11.80 -12.43 8.22
N ARG A 109 -11.12 -13.18 9.10
CA ARG A 109 -9.70 -13.00 9.42
C ARG A 109 -8.80 -13.27 8.21
N ALA A 110 -9.08 -14.36 7.48
CA ALA A 110 -8.36 -14.67 6.25
C ALA A 110 -8.54 -13.56 5.21
N ALA A 111 -9.77 -13.09 5.01
CA ALA A 111 -10.06 -12.00 4.09
C ALA A 111 -9.38 -10.67 4.51
N GLN A 112 -9.38 -10.34 5.81
CA GLN A 112 -8.63 -9.19 6.34
C GLN A 112 -7.15 -9.23 5.93
N THR A 113 -6.54 -10.41 6.04
CA THR A 113 -5.15 -10.64 5.63
C THR A 113 -4.94 -10.42 4.14
N GLU A 114 -5.85 -10.88 3.28
CA GLU A 114 -5.78 -10.64 1.84
C GLU A 114 -5.94 -9.15 1.47
N VAL A 115 -6.78 -8.39 2.19
CA VAL A 115 -6.89 -6.94 1.96
C VAL A 115 -5.60 -6.22 2.37
N LEU A 116 -4.96 -6.63 3.46
CA LEU A 116 -3.66 -6.11 3.87
C LEU A 116 -2.58 -6.37 2.81
N LYS A 117 -2.56 -7.57 2.22
CA LYS A 117 -1.66 -7.90 1.11
C LYS A 117 -1.92 -7.02 -0.12
N LEU A 118 -3.19 -6.78 -0.47
CA LEU A 118 -3.57 -5.88 -1.56
C LEU A 118 -3.04 -4.45 -1.33
N ARG A 119 -3.23 -3.92 -0.12
CA ARG A 119 -2.74 -2.58 0.26
C ARG A 119 -1.21 -2.51 0.20
N ALA A 120 -0.53 -3.53 0.70
CA ALA A 120 0.94 -3.62 0.63
C ALA A 120 1.45 -3.68 -0.81
N GLU A 121 0.82 -4.48 -1.68
CA GLU A 121 1.17 -4.59 -3.10
C GLU A 121 1.02 -3.26 -3.85
N LEU A 122 -0.02 -2.46 -3.56
CA LEU A 122 -0.15 -1.10 -4.08
C LEU A 122 1.09 -0.25 -3.76
N ARG A 123 1.53 -0.25 -2.50
CA ARG A 123 2.75 0.48 -2.09
C ARG A 123 4.01 -0.07 -2.73
N PHE A 124 4.13 -1.39 -2.88
CA PHE A 124 5.28 -1.98 -3.58
C PHE A 124 5.37 -1.53 -5.03
N ARG A 125 4.23 -1.40 -5.74
CA ARG A 125 4.22 -0.87 -7.10
C ARG A 125 4.62 0.59 -7.16
N GLN A 126 4.18 1.40 -6.20
CA GLN A 126 4.62 2.80 -6.04
C GLN A 126 6.13 2.88 -5.85
N VAL A 127 6.66 2.12 -4.89
CA VAL A 127 8.10 2.05 -4.61
C VAL A 127 8.88 1.65 -5.87
N ARG A 128 8.47 0.58 -6.55
CA ARG A 128 9.15 0.08 -7.74
C ARG A 128 9.14 1.06 -8.91
N TRP A 129 8.04 1.80 -9.09
CA TRP A 129 7.95 2.82 -10.13
C TRP A 129 8.92 3.97 -9.82
N HIS A 130 8.86 4.55 -8.61
CA HIS A 130 9.73 5.67 -8.25
C HIS A 130 11.21 5.28 -8.21
N SER A 131 11.56 4.09 -7.71
CA SER A 131 12.95 3.67 -7.62
C SER A 131 13.59 3.46 -8.99
N CYS A 132 12.82 2.93 -9.96
CA CYS A 132 13.27 2.79 -11.35
C CYS A 132 13.62 4.15 -11.96
N HIS A 133 12.75 5.14 -11.77
CA HIS A 133 12.96 6.48 -12.32
C HIS A 133 14.00 7.29 -11.56
N ALA A 134 14.20 7.02 -10.27
CA ALA A 134 15.29 7.61 -9.50
C ALA A 134 16.65 7.18 -10.06
N GLU A 135 16.81 5.91 -10.46
CA GLU A 135 18.02 5.43 -11.13
C GLU A 135 18.22 6.06 -12.52
N HIS A 136 17.15 6.29 -13.29
CA HIS A 136 17.26 7.03 -14.56
C HIS A 136 17.71 8.48 -14.34
N ALA A 137 17.14 9.18 -13.35
CA ALA A 137 17.55 10.53 -12.98
C ALA A 137 19.02 10.57 -12.51
N ARG A 138 19.42 9.60 -11.68
CA ARG A 138 20.82 9.41 -11.24
C ARG A 138 21.78 9.25 -12.41
N ALA A 139 21.44 8.38 -13.37
CA ALA A 139 22.28 8.12 -14.54
C ALA A 139 22.51 9.40 -15.37
N ILE A 140 21.48 10.22 -15.55
CA ILE A 140 21.58 11.51 -16.24
C ILE A 140 22.47 12.48 -15.45
N GLY A 141 22.24 12.62 -14.14
CA GLY A 141 23.02 13.51 -13.27
C GLY A 141 24.52 13.16 -13.25
N GLN A 142 24.85 11.88 -13.08
CA GLN A 142 26.24 11.42 -13.09
C GLN A 142 26.94 11.63 -14.43
N ALA A 143 26.21 11.48 -15.54
CA ALA A 143 26.77 11.71 -16.86
C ALA A 143 27.05 13.20 -17.13
N ALA A 144 26.13 14.09 -16.69
CA ALA A 144 26.32 15.53 -16.77
C ALA A 144 27.58 15.98 -16.00
N GLN A 145 27.80 15.45 -14.79
CA GLN A 145 28.99 15.74 -13.98
C GLN A 145 30.29 15.29 -14.64
N ARG A 146 30.26 14.19 -15.40
CA ARG A 146 31.43 13.64 -16.10
C ARG A 146 31.65 14.26 -17.50
N GLY A 147 30.75 15.13 -17.96
CA GLY A 147 30.74 15.62 -19.33
C GLY A 147 30.57 14.50 -20.38
N ALA A 148 29.95 13.38 -19.98
CA ALA A 148 29.82 12.20 -20.81
C ALA A 148 28.43 12.16 -21.48
N HIS A 149 28.41 12.06 -22.80
CA HIS A 149 27.19 11.77 -23.54
C HIS A 149 27.24 10.31 -23.99
N SER A 150 26.43 9.47 -23.34
CA SER A 150 26.35 8.04 -23.67
C SER A 150 24.93 7.66 -24.10
N GLU A 151 24.84 6.59 -24.88
CA GLU A 151 23.58 6.00 -25.30
C GLU A 151 22.68 5.64 -24.09
N ALA A 152 23.28 5.24 -22.96
CA ALA A 152 22.55 4.94 -21.72
C ALA A 152 21.86 6.17 -21.10
N VAL A 153 22.44 7.36 -21.27
CA VAL A 153 21.85 8.63 -20.78
C VAL A 153 20.66 9.01 -21.64
N ARG A 154 20.78 8.85 -22.96
CA ARG A 154 19.68 9.06 -23.90
C ARG A 154 18.50 8.13 -23.57
N GLN A 155 18.77 6.85 -23.36
CA GLN A 155 17.75 5.87 -22.96
C GLN A 155 17.10 6.21 -21.62
N SER A 156 17.88 6.71 -20.65
CA SER A 156 17.33 7.15 -19.35
C SER A 156 16.45 8.38 -19.48
N ALA A 157 16.83 9.35 -20.32
CA ALA A 157 16.01 10.53 -20.60
C ALA A 157 14.71 10.15 -21.33
N GLU A 158 14.79 9.29 -22.35
CA GLU A 158 13.62 8.75 -23.06
C GLU A 158 12.71 7.95 -22.11
N ALA A 159 13.27 7.22 -21.13
CA ALA A 159 12.47 6.51 -20.12
C ALA A 159 11.71 7.47 -19.19
N LEU A 160 12.36 8.55 -18.72
CA LEU A 160 11.70 9.57 -17.91
C LEU A 160 10.59 10.29 -18.69
N GLU A 161 10.86 10.65 -19.95
CA GLU A 161 9.87 11.30 -20.82
C GLU A 161 8.64 10.41 -21.05
N ARG A 162 8.85 9.12 -21.34
CA ARG A 162 7.75 8.14 -21.47
C ARG A 162 6.95 7.99 -20.18
N ALA A 163 7.64 8.03 -19.03
CA ALA A 163 7.02 8.05 -17.71
C ALA A 163 6.37 9.39 -17.33
N GLY A 164 6.36 10.38 -18.24
CA GLY A 164 5.78 11.70 -17.99
C GLY A 164 6.54 12.54 -16.97
N LEU A 165 7.79 12.20 -16.67
CA LEU A 165 8.67 12.95 -15.78
C LEU A 165 9.56 13.90 -16.59
N PRO A 166 9.83 15.11 -16.08
CA PRO A 166 10.79 15.98 -16.72
C PRO A 166 12.19 15.39 -16.62
N ALA A 167 13.02 15.55 -17.66
CA ALA A 167 14.42 15.11 -17.65
C ALA A 167 15.26 15.81 -16.55
N THR A 168 14.74 16.90 -15.99
CA THR A 168 15.34 17.66 -14.87
C THR A 168 14.86 17.19 -13.50
N VAL A 169 14.02 16.15 -13.40
CA VAL A 169 13.58 15.61 -12.11
C VAL A 169 14.80 15.19 -11.29
N SER A 170 14.82 15.56 -10.02
CA SER A 170 15.93 15.23 -9.13
C SER A 170 15.83 13.78 -8.66
N GLU A 171 16.95 13.05 -8.66
CA GLU A 171 17.00 11.72 -8.04
C GLU A 171 16.61 11.80 -6.54
N GLN A 172 16.94 12.91 -5.85
CA GLN A 172 16.58 13.12 -4.46
C GLN A 172 15.06 13.21 -4.27
N GLU A 173 14.33 13.87 -5.17
CA GLU A 173 12.86 13.96 -5.05
C GLU A 173 12.20 12.58 -5.18
N LEU A 174 12.72 11.75 -6.08
CA LEU A 174 12.22 10.39 -6.31
C LEU A 174 12.61 9.45 -5.16
N TRP A 175 13.84 9.54 -4.64
CA TRP A 175 14.27 8.77 -3.47
C TRP A 175 13.47 9.14 -2.22
N ALA A 176 13.16 10.43 -2.02
CA ALA A 176 12.36 10.88 -0.89
C ALA A 176 10.95 10.29 -0.95
N THR A 177 10.42 10.15 -2.16
CA THR A 177 9.13 9.50 -2.39
C THR A 177 9.18 8.00 -2.10
N CYS A 178 10.26 7.30 -2.49
CA CYS A 178 10.49 5.89 -2.15
C CYS A 178 10.59 5.67 -0.63
N ILE A 179 11.32 6.55 0.07
CA ILE A 179 11.46 6.50 1.54
C ILE A 179 10.08 6.65 2.20
N ARG A 180 9.30 7.67 1.85
CA ARG A 180 7.94 7.85 2.40
C ARG A 180 7.01 6.68 2.10
N ALA A 181 7.09 6.11 0.90
CA ALA A 181 6.27 4.97 0.51
C ALA A 181 6.66 3.69 1.29
N THR A 182 7.95 3.48 1.55
CA THR A 182 8.43 2.36 2.37
C THR A 182 8.11 2.54 3.85
N GLU A 183 8.20 3.74 4.41
CA GLU A 183 7.75 4.04 5.79
C GLU A 183 6.27 3.69 5.97
N ARG A 184 5.41 4.19 5.08
CA ARG A 184 3.97 3.86 5.09
C ARG A 184 3.72 2.36 4.97
N LEU A 185 4.47 1.66 4.10
CA LEU A 185 4.33 0.22 3.95
C LEU A 185 4.72 -0.54 5.24
N ILE A 186 5.75 -0.10 5.96
CA ILE A 186 6.17 -0.69 7.24
C ILE A 186 5.10 -0.50 8.31
N GLU A 187 4.50 0.70 8.36
CA GLU A 187 3.39 1.04 9.26
C GLU A 187 2.13 0.22 8.92
N GLU A 188 1.74 0.18 7.65
CA GLU A 188 0.56 -0.52 7.15
C GLU A 188 0.63 -2.04 7.35
N CYS A 189 1.83 -2.62 7.43
CA CYS A 189 2.05 -4.04 7.75
C CYS A 189 2.32 -4.29 9.25
N GLY A 190 2.31 -3.25 10.09
CA GLY A 190 2.62 -3.35 11.50
C GLY A 190 1.52 -4.04 12.33
N GLY A 191 1.92 -4.80 13.35
CA GLY A 191 0.99 -5.39 14.33
C GLY A 191 0.14 -6.56 13.83
N VAL A 192 0.43 -7.08 12.63
CA VAL A 192 -0.30 -8.21 12.03
C VAL A 192 0.48 -9.50 12.28
N ASP A 193 -0.16 -10.46 12.94
CA ASP A 193 0.39 -11.81 13.19
C ASP A 193 0.10 -12.76 12.01
N ASP A 194 0.60 -12.39 10.82
CA ASP A 194 0.55 -13.22 9.61
C ASP A 194 1.95 -13.30 8.98
N PRO A 195 2.49 -14.51 8.72
CA PRO A 195 3.85 -14.67 8.18
C PRO A 195 4.08 -14.00 6.83
N ALA A 196 3.07 -13.94 5.96
CA ALA A 196 3.21 -13.31 4.65
C ALA A 196 3.25 -11.78 4.79
N VAL A 197 2.41 -11.19 5.65
CA VAL A 197 2.44 -9.75 5.96
C VAL A 197 3.75 -9.37 6.68
N ALA A 198 4.23 -10.21 7.60
CA ALA A 198 5.53 -10.02 8.25
C ALA A 198 6.69 -10.01 7.25
N ALA A 199 6.69 -10.92 6.28
CA ALA A 199 7.69 -10.95 5.21
C ALA A 199 7.63 -9.70 4.32
N LEU A 200 6.44 -9.17 4.02
CA LEU A 200 6.27 -7.91 3.29
C LEU A 200 6.82 -6.73 4.08
N ARG A 201 6.57 -6.67 5.39
CA ARG A 201 7.11 -5.65 6.30
C ARG A 201 8.63 -5.66 6.32
N GLU A 202 9.23 -6.84 6.41
CA GLU A 202 10.69 -6.98 6.47
C GLU A 202 11.34 -6.57 5.15
N ARG A 203 10.73 -6.96 4.02
CA ARG A 203 11.15 -6.48 2.71
C ARG A 203 11.05 -4.96 2.60
N ALA A 204 10.02 -4.34 3.16
CA ALA A 204 9.85 -2.89 3.17
C ALA A 204 10.92 -2.19 4.01
N ARG A 205 11.28 -2.74 5.19
CA ARG A 205 12.39 -2.26 6.03
C ARG A 205 13.73 -2.30 5.29
N SER A 206 14.01 -3.42 4.64
CA SER A 206 15.22 -3.58 3.82
C SER A 206 15.31 -2.54 2.71
N LEU A 207 14.21 -2.30 2.00
CA LEU A 207 14.14 -1.26 0.96
C LEU A 207 14.26 0.15 1.54
N HIS A 208 13.64 0.42 2.69
CA HIS A 208 13.74 1.71 3.38
C HIS A 208 15.20 2.06 3.72
N VAL A 209 15.94 1.10 4.28
CA VAL A 209 17.38 1.24 4.56
C VAL A 209 18.18 1.48 3.27
N LEU A 210 17.88 0.75 2.20
CA LEU A 210 18.54 0.93 0.90
C LEU A 210 18.32 2.34 0.36
N PHE A 211 17.07 2.81 0.31
CA PHE A 211 16.75 4.13 -0.25
C PHE A 211 17.29 5.29 0.58
N MET A 212 17.41 5.14 1.91
CA MET A 212 18.11 6.14 2.73
C MET A 212 19.61 6.20 2.41
N LYS A 213 20.25 5.07 2.10
CA LYS A 213 21.64 5.06 1.63
C LYS A 213 21.77 5.72 0.26
N ASP A 214 20.86 5.42 -0.67
CA ASP A 214 20.86 6.04 -1.99
C ASP A 214 20.62 7.55 -1.92
N MET A 215 19.72 8.00 -1.04
CA MET A 215 19.53 9.41 -0.72
C MET A 215 20.80 10.05 -0.18
N ALA A 216 21.47 9.40 0.78
CA ALA A 216 22.71 9.91 1.36
C ALA A 216 23.79 10.12 0.28
N VAL A 217 23.92 9.17 -0.65
CA VAL A 217 24.82 9.31 -1.80
C VAL A 217 24.41 10.48 -2.70
N ALA A 218 23.12 10.63 -3.00
CA ALA A 218 22.62 11.74 -3.82
C ALA A 218 22.90 13.11 -3.18
N CYS A 219 22.70 13.25 -1.87
CA CYS A 219 23.04 14.46 -1.12
C CYS A 219 24.55 14.74 -1.11
N ALA A 220 25.39 13.71 -0.93
CA ALA A 220 26.84 13.86 -0.95
C ALA A 220 27.35 14.34 -2.33
N MET A 221 26.76 13.84 -3.42
CA MET A 221 27.09 14.25 -4.79
C MET A 221 26.69 15.69 -5.11
N THR A 222 25.74 16.27 -4.36
CA THR A 222 25.36 17.69 -4.45
C THR A 222 25.96 18.53 -3.32
N HIS A 223 26.99 18.01 -2.63
CA HIS A 223 27.71 18.67 -1.53
C HIS A 223 26.86 19.01 -0.28
N GLN A 224 25.70 18.37 -0.11
CA GLN A 224 24.86 18.44 1.09
C GLN A 224 25.32 17.39 2.12
N LEU A 225 26.53 17.59 2.67
CA LEU A 225 27.18 16.57 3.51
C LEU A 225 26.46 16.32 4.84
N GLU A 226 25.85 17.35 5.43
CA GLU A 226 25.08 17.21 6.68
C GLU A 226 23.85 16.32 6.48
N ASP A 227 23.08 16.56 5.42
CA ASP A 227 21.91 15.75 5.05
C ASP A 227 22.32 14.32 4.70
N ALA A 228 23.45 14.14 4.01
CA ALA A 228 23.99 12.81 3.70
C ALA A 228 24.32 12.02 4.98
N VAL A 229 24.92 12.65 5.98
CA VAL A 229 25.21 12.03 7.28
C VAL A 229 23.92 11.70 8.02
N ASP A 230 22.92 12.60 8.04
CA ASP A 230 21.64 12.32 8.70
C ASP A 230 20.94 11.10 8.08
N HIS A 231 20.84 11.03 6.76
CA HIS A 231 20.24 9.89 6.07
C HIS A 231 20.99 8.58 6.35
N MET A 232 22.32 8.59 6.42
CA MET A 232 23.11 7.41 6.78
C MET A 232 22.89 6.99 8.24
N LEU A 233 22.83 7.94 9.17
CA LEU A 233 22.54 7.67 10.58
C LEU A 233 21.13 7.10 10.77
N ARG A 234 20.14 7.65 10.05
CA ARG A 234 18.76 7.12 10.03
C ARG A 234 18.73 5.70 9.46
N ALA A 235 19.49 5.41 8.40
CA ALA A 235 19.62 4.06 7.86
C ALA A 235 20.23 3.06 8.85
N LEU A 236 21.26 3.46 9.60
CA LEU A 236 21.87 2.63 10.62
C LEU A 236 20.92 2.35 11.80
N ARG A 237 20.16 3.36 12.24
CA ARG A 237 19.13 3.18 13.28
C ARG A 237 18.02 2.23 12.82
N ALA A 238 17.48 2.46 11.63
CA ALA A 238 16.43 1.60 11.06
C ALA A 238 16.91 0.15 10.86
N TRP A 239 18.20 -0.07 10.57
CA TRP A 239 18.78 -1.41 10.50
C TRP A 239 18.97 -2.05 11.88
N ALA A 240 19.31 -1.28 12.91
CA ALA A 240 19.47 -1.79 14.27
C ALA A 240 18.13 -2.10 14.96
N ASP A 241 17.06 -1.38 14.60
CA ASP A 241 15.70 -1.55 15.15
C ASP A 241 14.86 -2.61 14.40
N GLY A 242 15.38 -3.13 13.27
CA GLY A 242 14.73 -4.10 12.39
C GLY A 242 14.81 -5.52 12.90
#